data_AF-A0A5P2ULL6-F1
#
_entry.id   AF-A0A5P2ULL6-F1
#
_cell.length_a   1.000
_cell.length_b   1.000
_cell.length_c   1.000
_cell.angle_alpha   90.00
_cell.angle_beta   90.00
_cell.angle_gamma   90.00
#
_symmetry.space_group_name_H-M   'P 1'
#
loop_
_entity.id
_entity.type
_entity.pdbx_description
1 polymer ?
#
loop_
_entity_poly.entity_id
_entity_poly.type
_entity_poly.pdbx_seq_one_letter_code
_entity_poly.pdbx_strand_id
1 'polypeptide(L)'
;MNKITRRQALGTTAGALAVLGITAAATGADASAAPPASTPPDAGTVDEVYQGRRIRITPGTGGHHGGHHSPGLPTVLIDGRELHVMRNADGTWISVVNHYETFADPTSLARAAVRELQGAVLAPFAPTGGAA
;
A
#
# COMPACT_ATOMS: atom_id res chain seq x y z
N MET A 1 20.66 37.05 27.82
CA MET A 1 19.80 35.92 28.26
C MET A 1 18.35 36.26 27.95
N ASN A 2 17.83 35.88 26.79
CA ASN A 2 16.38 35.84 26.54
C ASN A 2 16.08 34.63 25.63
N LYS A 3 15.78 33.49 26.26
CA LYS A 3 15.33 32.27 25.60
C LYS A 3 13.89 32.52 25.14
N ILE A 4 13.68 32.81 23.85
CA ILE A 4 12.33 32.84 23.28
C ILE A 4 11.98 31.42 22.83
N THR A 5 11.12 30.81 23.63
CA THR A 5 10.64 29.43 23.58
C THR A 5 9.81 29.20 22.31
N ARG A 6 10.17 28.19 21.50
CA ARG A 6 9.37 27.66 20.37
C ARG A 6 8.12 26.89 20.83
N ARG A 7 7.36 27.42 21.78
CA ARG A 7 6.08 26.87 22.22
C ARG A 7 5.06 28.01 22.27
N GLN A 8 4.54 28.39 21.12
CA GLN A 8 3.31 29.18 21.00
C GLN A 8 2.95 29.32 19.52
N ALA A 9 2.13 28.39 19.03
CA ALA A 9 1.15 28.60 17.97
C ALA A 9 0.30 27.32 17.85
N LEU A 10 -0.38 26.96 18.95
CA LEU A 10 -1.50 26.04 18.85
C LEU A 10 -2.69 26.88 18.40
N GLY A 11 -3.03 26.78 17.12
CA GLY A 11 -4.19 27.44 16.56
C GLY A 11 -4.81 26.53 15.52
N THR A 12 -6.00 26.01 15.82
CA THR A 12 -7.08 25.88 14.85
C THR A 12 -8.41 25.71 15.60
N THR A 13 -9.32 26.60 15.25
CA THR A 13 -10.71 26.74 15.67
C THR A 13 -11.64 25.65 15.14
N ALA A 14 -12.71 25.45 15.91
CA ALA A 14 -14.01 24.80 15.71
C ALA A 14 -14.49 24.38 14.30
N GLY A 15 -15.26 23.28 14.29
CA GLY A 15 -16.25 22.96 13.25
C GLY A 15 -17.12 21.76 13.64
N ALA A 16 -18.30 22.00 14.21
CA ALA A 16 -19.34 21.00 14.42
C ALA A 16 -20.16 20.82 13.14
N LEU A 17 -20.40 19.58 12.70
CA LEU A 17 -21.42 19.30 11.67
C LEU A 17 -22.20 18.00 11.95
N ALA A 18 -23.48 18.26 12.25
CA ALA A 18 -24.73 17.54 12.10
C ALA A 18 -24.76 16.02 11.74
N VAL A 19 -25.58 15.32 12.53
CA VAL A 19 -26.22 14.04 12.24
C VAL A 19 -27.29 14.24 11.14
N LEU A 20 -27.26 13.40 10.11
CA LEU A 20 -28.41 13.19 9.21
C LEU A 20 -28.66 11.69 9.09
N GLY A 21 -29.77 11.25 9.70
CA GLY A 21 -30.36 9.94 9.47
C GLY A 21 -31.24 9.98 8.22
N ILE A 22 -31.14 8.94 7.39
CA ILE A 22 -32.07 8.68 6.30
C ILE A 22 -32.40 7.19 6.36
N THR A 23 -33.66 6.88 6.60
CA THR A 23 -34.23 5.53 6.57
C THR A 23 -35.12 5.34 5.34
N ALA A 24 -35.13 4.09 4.84
CA ALA A 24 -36.07 3.45 3.90
C ALA A 24 -35.86 3.70 2.39
N ALA A 25 -36.14 2.78 1.46
CA ALA A 25 -36.30 1.32 1.41
C ALA A 25 -36.32 0.91 -0.09
N ALA A 26 -35.92 -0.35 -0.38
CA ALA A 26 -36.10 -1.24 -1.55
C ALA A 26 -36.71 -0.69 -2.88
N THR A 27 -36.26 -1.04 -4.10
CA THR A 27 -36.11 -2.36 -4.73
C THR A 27 -35.42 -2.19 -6.10
N GLY A 28 -34.65 -3.18 -6.55
CA GLY A 28 -34.15 -3.25 -7.93
C GLY A 28 -33.43 -4.58 -8.17
N ALA A 29 -34.14 -5.53 -8.77
CA ALA A 29 -33.63 -6.82 -9.18
C ALA A 29 -32.93 -6.76 -10.55
N ASP A 30 -32.02 -7.73 -10.74
CA ASP A 30 -31.46 -8.26 -11.97
C ASP A 30 -30.34 -7.50 -12.70
N ALA A 31 -29.11 -7.98 -12.50
CA ALA A 31 -28.43 -8.77 -13.53
C ALA A 31 -27.32 -9.62 -12.87
N SER A 32 -27.56 -10.92 -12.79
CA SER A 32 -26.54 -11.92 -12.41
C SER A 32 -25.47 -11.99 -13.50
N ALA A 33 -24.49 -11.10 -13.43
CA ALA A 33 -23.19 -11.32 -14.07
C ALA A 33 -22.38 -12.16 -13.09
N ALA A 34 -22.21 -13.45 -13.41
CA ALA A 34 -21.41 -14.36 -12.61
C ALA A 34 -20.03 -13.72 -12.36
N PRO A 35 -19.62 -13.51 -11.09
CA PRO A 35 -18.26 -13.10 -10.81
C PRO A 35 -17.34 -14.20 -11.37
N PRO A 36 -16.21 -13.84 -12.01
CA PRO A 36 -15.20 -14.86 -12.30
C PRO A 36 -14.91 -15.57 -11.00
N ALA A 37 -14.92 -16.91 -11.04
CA ALA A 37 -14.68 -17.77 -9.89
C ALA A 37 -13.52 -17.19 -9.10
N SER A 38 -13.83 -16.55 -7.97
CA SER A 38 -12.84 -16.02 -7.08
C SER A 38 -12.28 -17.25 -6.40
N THR A 39 -11.23 -17.81 -6.98
CA THR A 39 -10.34 -18.73 -6.27
C THR A 39 -10.11 -18.08 -4.91
N PRO A 40 -10.42 -18.76 -3.79
CA PRO A 40 -10.17 -18.18 -2.48
C PRO A 40 -8.70 -17.72 -2.47
N PRO A 41 -8.41 -16.49 -2.00
CA PRO A 41 -7.04 -16.01 -2.00
C PRO A 41 -6.18 -17.07 -1.33
N ASP A 42 -5.16 -17.55 -2.04
CA ASP A 42 -4.15 -18.44 -1.46
C ASP A 42 -3.69 -17.77 -0.17
N ALA A 43 -3.65 -18.54 0.92
CA ALA A 43 -3.36 -18.03 2.25
C ALA A 43 -2.07 -17.20 2.21
N GLY A 44 -2.19 -15.88 2.40
CA GLY A 44 -1.08 -14.92 2.32
C GLY A 44 -1.07 -13.99 1.10
N THR A 45 -2.02 -14.12 0.17
CA THR A 45 -2.24 -13.12 -0.90
C THR A 45 -3.10 -11.97 -0.39
N VAL A 46 -2.78 -10.74 -0.81
CA VAL A 46 -3.56 -9.53 -0.53
C VAL A 46 -3.95 -8.89 -1.85
N ASP A 47 -5.21 -8.50 -2.00
CA ASP A 47 -5.71 -7.67 -3.11
C ASP A 47 -6.73 -6.70 -2.54
N GLU A 48 -6.33 -5.45 -2.34
CA GLU A 48 -7.16 -4.42 -1.73
C GLU A 48 -7.07 -3.09 -2.48
N VAL A 49 -8.04 -2.21 -2.24
CA VAL A 49 -7.97 -0.81 -2.68
C VAL A 49 -7.76 0.06 -1.44
N TYR A 50 -6.62 0.74 -1.39
CA TYR A 50 -6.25 1.66 -0.31
C TYR A 50 -6.06 3.07 -0.87
N GLN A 51 -6.81 4.05 -0.34
CA GLN A 51 -6.81 5.44 -0.82
C GLN A 51 -7.00 5.58 -2.34
N GLY A 52 -7.87 4.74 -2.92
CA GLY A 52 -8.16 4.74 -4.36
C GLY A 52 -7.12 4.03 -5.23
N ARG A 53 -6.09 3.41 -4.64
CA ARG A 53 -5.04 2.68 -5.36
C ARG A 53 -5.10 1.19 -5.06
N ARG A 54 -4.94 0.35 -6.08
CA ARG A 54 -4.99 -1.11 -5.92
C ARG A 54 -3.64 -1.63 -5.44
N ILE A 55 -3.61 -2.24 -4.25
CA ILE A 55 -2.46 -2.94 -3.70
C ILE A 55 -2.66 -4.43 -3.92
N ARG A 56 -1.65 -5.10 -4.49
CA ARG A 56 -1.60 -6.56 -4.55
C ARG A 56 -0.30 -7.08 -3.96
N ILE A 57 -0.40 -8.10 -3.13
CA ILE A 57 0.75 -8.75 -2.51
C ILE A 57 0.63 -10.25 -2.75
N THR A 58 1.67 -10.83 -3.35
CA THR A 58 1.76 -12.27 -3.57
C THR A 58 2.96 -12.79 -2.81
N PRO A 59 2.82 -13.84 -1.97
CA PRO A 59 3.95 -14.46 -1.29
C PRO A 59 5.04 -14.88 -2.29
N GLY A 60 6.30 -14.68 -1.91
CA GLY A 60 7.41 -15.18 -2.70
C GLY A 60 7.39 -16.70 -2.69
N THR A 61 7.18 -17.32 -3.85
CA THR A 61 7.43 -18.77 -3.98
C THR A 61 8.95 -18.96 -3.99
N GLY A 62 9.47 -19.88 -3.18
CA GLY A 62 10.92 -20.09 -3.00
C GLY A 62 11.65 -20.68 -4.22
N GLY A 63 11.26 -20.32 -5.44
CA GLY A 63 11.84 -20.78 -6.70
C GLY A 63 12.55 -19.65 -7.45
N HIS A 64 13.70 -19.96 -8.05
CA HIS A 64 14.54 -19.06 -8.85
C HIS A 64 13.90 -18.66 -10.19
N HIS A 65 12.75 -18.00 -10.17
CA HIS A 65 12.05 -17.59 -11.39
C HIS A 65 11.83 -16.07 -11.43
N GLY A 66 12.81 -15.39 -12.04
CA GLY A 66 12.53 -14.31 -13.00
C GLY A 66 12.26 -12.90 -12.48
N GLY A 67 12.34 -12.64 -11.18
CA GLY A 67 12.26 -11.28 -10.63
C GLY A 67 13.61 -10.80 -10.11
N HIS A 68 13.86 -9.49 -10.13
CA HIS A 68 15.05 -8.85 -9.52
C HIS A 68 15.06 -8.91 -7.98
N HIS A 69 14.28 -9.80 -7.37
CA HIS A 69 14.16 -9.95 -5.92
C HIS A 69 15.05 -11.07 -5.42
N SER A 70 15.47 -10.95 -4.16
CA SER A 70 16.02 -12.10 -3.45
C SER A 70 14.96 -13.21 -3.37
N PRO A 71 15.35 -14.48 -3.54
CA PRO A 71 14.41 -15.60 -3.51
C PRO A 71 13.60 -15.60 -2.20
N GLY A 72 12.28 -15.79 -2.32
CA GLY A 72 11.37 -15.86 -1.16
C GLY A 72 10.82 -14.51 -0.66
N LEU A 73 11.15 -13.38 -1.29
CA LEU A 73 10.49 -12.10 -0.99
C LEU A 73 9.10 -12.01 -1.67
N PRO A 74 8.10 -11.38 -1.03
CA PRO A 74 6.81 -11.15 -1.65
C PRO A 74 6.91 -10.16 -2.80
N THR A 75 6.10 -10.39 -3.84
CA THR A 75 5.87 -9.40 -4.89
C THR A 75 4.81 -8.43 -4.41
N VAL A 76 5.13 -7.12 -4.38
CA VAL A 76 4.21 -6.05 -4.01
C VAL A 76 3.94 -5.18 -5.24
N LEU A 77 2.67 -5.01 -5.60
CA LEU A 77 2.21 -4.21 -6.73
C LEU A 77 1.31 -3.08 -6.25
N ILE A 78 1.52 -1.88 -6.78
CA ILE A 78 0.61 -0.72 -6.65
C ILE A 78 0.11 -0.36 -8.05
N ASP A 79 -1.19 -0.45 -8.29
CA ASP A 79 -1.83 -0.24 -9.60
C ASP A 79 -1.19 -1.09 -10.72
N GLY A 80 -0.76 -2.30 -10.36
CA GLY A 80 -0.08 -3.23 -11.27
C GLY A 80 1.40 -2.95 -11.49
N ARG A 81 1.99 -1.93 -10.86
CA ARG A 81 3.41 -1.59 -10.94
C ARG A 81 4.15 -2.08 -9.70
N GLU A 82 5.29 -2.70 -9.92
CA GLU A 82 6.05 -3.33 -8.88
C GLU A 82 6.74 -2.32 -7.96
N LEU A 83 6.50 -2.47 -6.66
CA LEU A 83 7.23 -1.75 -5.61
C LEU A 83 8.39 -2.63 -5.15
N HIS A 84 9.61 -2.12 -5.31
CA HIS A 84 10.79 -2.81 -4.80
C HIS A 84 10.78 -2.77 -3.25
N VAL A 85 10.87 -3.95 -2.64
CA VAL A 85 10.85 -4.14 -1.19
C VAL A 85 12.10 -4.89 -0.73
N MET A 86 12.50 -4.64 0.51
CA MET A 86 13.58 -5.35 1.17
C MET A 86 13.13 -5.77 2.56
N ARG A 87 13.59 -6.94 2.98
CA ARG A 87 13.41 -7.43 4.34
C ARG A 87 14.71 -7.22 5.12
N ASN A 88 14.60 -6.56 6.26
CA ASN A 88 15.71 -6.35 7.19
C ASN A 88 16.03 -7.66 7.94
N ALA A 89 17.20 -7.68 8.58
CA ALA A 89 17.65 -8.83 9.37
C ALA A 89 16.76 -9.13 10.59
N ASP A 90 16.11 -8.12 11.15
CA ASP A 90 15.13 -8.25 12.24
C ASP A 90 13.74 -8.67 11.76
N GLY A 91 13.57 -8.87 10.44
CA GLY A 91 12.33 -9.29 9.82
C GLY A 91 11.37 -8.16 9.47
N THR A 92 11.69 -6.90 9.79
CA THR A 92 10.94 -5.72 9.34
C THR A 92 11.14 -5.47 7.85
N TRP A 93 10.32 -4.59 7.28
CA TRP A 93 10.27 -4.33 5.85
C TRP A 93 10.51 -2.86 5.55
N ILE A 94 11.20 -2.59 4.43
CA ILE A 94 11.39 -1.25 3.85
C ILE A 94 11.12 -1.31 2.35
N SER A 95 10.75 -0.17 1.75
CA SER A 95 10.55 -0.07 0.30
C SER A 95 11.53 0.93 -0.32
N VAL A 96 11.64 0.96 -1.64
CA VAL A 96 12.41 2.01 -2.33
C VAL A 96 11.81 3.42 -2.10
N VAL A 97 10.50 3.51 -1.86
CA VAL A 97 9.79 4.77 -1.59
C VAL A 97 9.98 5.21 -0.13
N ASN A 98 9.92 4.27 0.81
CA ASN A 98 10.10 4.51 2.25
C ASN A 98 11.30 3.67 2.74
N HIS A 99 12.51 4.09 2.37
CA HIS A 99 13.72 3.27 2.60
C HIS A 99 14.25 3.31 4.04
N TYR A 100 13.98 4.40 4.76
CA TYR A 100 14.47 4.62 6.13
C TYR A 100 13.38 4.51 7.19
N GLU A 101 12.19 4.04 6.82
CA GLU A 101 11.07 3.76 7.72
C GLU A 101 10.76 2.27 7.67
N THR A 102 10.74 1.62 8.84
CA THR A 102 10.54 0.17 8.94
C THR A 102 9.08 -0.17 9.25
N PHE A 103 8.57 -1.21 8.59
CA PHE A 103 7.21 -1.71 8.77
C PHE A 103 7.21 -3.16 9.26
N ALA A 104 6.21 -3.52 10.06
CA ALA A 104 6.11 -4.87 10.61
C ALA A 104 5.71 -5.93 9.56
N ASP A 105 5.00 -5.51 8.52
CA ASP A 105 4.47 -6.40 7.49
C ASP A 105 4.39 -5.72 6.10
N PRO A 106 4.33 -6.50 5.00
CA PRO A 106 4.26 -5.95 3.65
C PRO A 106 3.01 -5.09 3.35
N THR A 107 1.88 -5.33 4.03
CA THR A 107 0.65 -4.55 3.82
C THR A 107 0.80 -3.15 4.39
N SER A 108 1.30 -3.02 5.62
CA SER A 108 1.57 -1.70 6.21
C SER A 108 2.61 -0.90 5.42
N LEU A 109 3.64 -1.57 4.90
CA LEU A 109 4.60 -1.00 3.95
C LEU A 109 3.95 -0.50 2.66
N ALA A 110 3.09 -1.32 2.03
CA ALA A 110 2.45 -0.94 0.76
C ALA A 110 1.51 0.26 0.94
N ARG A 111 0.76 0.30 2.04
CA ARG A 111 -0.08 1.44 2.41
C ARG A 111 0.75 2.70 2.67
N ALA A 112 1.92 2.56 3.29
CA ALA A 112 2.83 3.69 3.48
C ALA A 112 3.36 4.25 2.15
N ALA A 113 3.75 3.37 1.21
CA ALA A 113 4.15 3.78 -0.12
C ALA A 113 3.00 4.48 -0.88
N VAL A 114 1.75 4.02 -0.74
CA VAL A 114 0.59 4.72 -1.32
C VAL A 114 0.44 6.14 -0.74
N ARG A 115 0.58 6.31 0.57
CA ARG A 115 0.53 7.63 1.22
C ARG A 115 1.66 8.54 0.72
N GLU A 116 2.87 8.01 0.61
CA GLU A 116 4.04 8.78 0.17
C GLU A 116 3.94 9.19 -1.31
N LEU A 117 3.37 8.33 -2.16
CA LEU A 117 3.20 8.64 -3.58
C LEU A 117 2.17 9.75 -3.82
N GLN A 118 1.23 10.02 -2.91
CA GLN A 118 0.25 11.12 -3.03
C GLN A 118 -0.48 11.16 -4.39
N GLY A 119 -0.78 9.99 -4.97
CA GLY A 119 -1.41 9.85 -6.28
C GLY A 119 -0.45 9.77 -7.47
N ALA A 120 0.86 9.96 -7.28
CA ALA A 120 1.87 9.75 -8.32
C ALA A 120 1.94 8.29 -8.78
N VAL A 121 2.21 8.11 -10.07
CA VAL A 121 2.42 6.78 -10.68
C VAL A 121 3.81 6.27 -10.28
N LEU A 122 3.87 5.03 -9.81
CA LEU A 122 5.13 4.38 -9.43
C LEU A 122 5.98 4.11 -10.68
N ALA A 123 7.19 4.64 -10.73
CA ALA A 123 8.12 4.35 -11.83
C ALA A 123 8.61 2.89 -11.77
N PRO A 124 8.90 2.25 -12.92
CA PRO A 124 9.55 0.94 -12.93
C PRO A 124 10.91 1.01 -12.23
N PHE A 125 11.21 0.02 -11.40
CA PHE A 125 12.53 -0.10 -10.79
C PHE A 125 13.49 -0.81 -11.78
N ALA A 126 14.56 -0.11 -12.15
CA ALA A 126 15.66 -0.69 -12.93
C ALA A 126 16.91 -0.71 -12.03
N PRO A 127 17.30 -1.85 -11.45
CA PRO A 127 18.58 -1.94 -10.77
C PRO A 127 19.65 -1.71 -11.83
N THR A 128 20.46 -0.67 -11.67
CA THR A 128 21.42 -0.22 -12.67
C THR A 128 22.37 -1.36 -13.05
N GLY A 129 22.11 -1.88 -14.24
CA GLY A 129 22.86 -2.86 -15.00
C GLY A 129 22.26 -2.96 -16.41
N GLY A 130 21.76 -1.83 -16.94
CA GLY A 130 21.36 -1.73 -18.33
C GLY A 130 22.62 -1.80 -19.19
N ALA A 131 22.70 -2.78 -20.08
CA ALA A 131 23.57 -2.68 -21.24
C ALA A 131 23.12 -1.46 -22.06
N ALA A 132 24.08 -0.60 -22.36
CA ALA A 132 23.98 0.39 -23.43
C ALA A 132 23.84 -0.30 -24.80
#